data_AF-A0A7C6ID12-F1
#
_entry.id   AF-A0A7C6ID12-F1
#
_cell.length_a   1.000
_cell.length_b   1.000
_cell.length_c   1.000
_cell.angle_alpha   90.00
_cell.angle_beta   90.00
_cell.angle_gamma   90.00
#
_symmetry.space_group_name_H-M   'P 1'
#
loop_
_entity.id
_entity.type
_entity.pdbx_description
1 polymer ?
#
loop_
_entity_poly.entity_id
_entity_poly.type
_entity_poly.pdbx_seq_one_letter_code
_entity_poly.pdbx_strand_id
1 'polypeptide(L)'
;VPDLAHQLLAGAQALQSPRLVWYHALARASLHRDRGEFAEADEWADQGAILGASAGIPDALPAAALHRLLTLFLTSSLAPMAPRIKAFLDRSPDTTMARSLLAVALAQAGEPDEASTVLEGALSSPRGVPAADDLPVTLGAAADAVVLLGRTDLVGRLTAELLPYAGQWLVFGQGAATWGPADRCLGLLAWLSGDTPEAIRWVRRGRAQADSAVALAWVARCDADLARIG
;
A
#
# COMPACT_ATOMS: atom_id res chain seq x y z
N VAL A 1 -7.06 -17.57 15.84
CA VAL A 1 -6.01 -16.98 14.97
C VAL A 1 -4.60 -17.14 15.54
N PRO A 2 -4.29 -16.85 16.83
CA PRO A 2 -2.93 -17.00 17.38
C PRO A 2 -2.36 -18.42 17.23
N ASP A 3 -3.22 -19.42 17.40
CA ASP A 3 -2.86 -20.84 17.37
C ASP A 3 -2.40 -21.32 15.99
N LEU A 4 -3.05 -20.83 14.91
CA LEU A 4 -2.69 -21.17 13.53
C LEU A 4 -1.35 -20.54 13.12
N ALA A 5 -1.06 -19.32 13.55
CA ALA A 5 0.21 -18.66 13.25
C ALA A 5 1.41 -19.36 13.91
N HIS A 6 1.24 -19.84 15.14
CA HIS A 6 2.24 -20.67 15.82
C HIS A 6 2.40 -22.05 15.16
N GLN A 7 1.31 -22.69 14.76
CA GLN A 7 1.36 -23.98 14.04
C GLN A 7 2.07 -23.85 12.68
N LEU A 8 1.85 -22.75 11.96
CA LEU A 8 2.55 -22.46 10.69
C LEU A 8 4.05 -22.23 10.89
N LEU A 9 4.46 -21.51 11.95
CA LEU A 9 5.88 -21.32 12.26
C LEU A 9 6.55 -22.63 12.66
N ALA A 10 5.92 -23.40 13.55
CA ALA A 10 6.43 -24.70 13.97
C ALA A 10 6.57 -25.67 12.77
N GLY A 11 5.59 -25.67 11.87
CA GLY A 11 5.65 -26.42 10.61
C GLY A 11 6.78 -25.93 9.69
N ALA A 12 6.94 -24.61 9.53
CA ALA A 12 8.04 -24.04 8.73
C ALA A 12 9.43 -24.41 9.27
N GLN A 13 9.58 -24.40 10.60
CA GLN A 13 10.80 -24.79 11.29
C GLN A 13 11.07 -26.29 11.16
N ALA A 14 10.04 -27.14 11.33
CA ALA A 14 10.14 -28.58 11.15
C ALA A 14 10.52 -28.95 9.71
N LEU A 15 10.01 -28.22 8.72
CA LEU A 15 10.37 -28.35 7.30
C LEU A 15 11.73 -27.71 6.97
N GLN A 16 12.39 -27.07 7.93
CA GLN A 16 13.63 -26.31 7.75
C GLN A 16 13.59 -25.36 6.55
N SER A 17 12.43 -24.74 6.29
CA SER A 17 12.23 -23.89 5.11
C SER A 17 12.52 -22.43 5.47
N PRO A 18 13.66 -21.85 5.05
CA PRO A 18 14.00 -20.48 5.39
C PRO A 18 13.01 -19.48 4.79
N ARG A 19 12.43 -19.81 3.62
CA ARG A 19 11.41 -19.00 2.96
C ARG A 19 10.12 -18.92 3.76
N LEU A 20 9.66 -20.03 4.35
CA LEU A 20 8.44 -20.02 5.17
C LEU A 20 8.67 -19.30 6.51
N VAL A 21 9.86 -19.45 7.11
CA VAL A 21 10.23 -18.73 8.33
C VAL A 21 10.31 -17.22 8.07
N TRP A 22 10.92 -16.80 6.96
CA TRP A 22 10.94 -15.41 6.52
C TRP A 22 9.53 -14.87 6.26
N TYR A 23 8.70 -15.63 5.54
CA TYR A 23 7.33 -15.23 5.24
C TYR A 23 6.47 -15.07 6.49
N HIS A 24 6.68 -15.92 7.51
CA HIS A 24 6.04 -15.76 8.80
C HIS A 24 6.34 -14.39 9.43
N ALA A 25 7.61 -13.96 9.43
CA ALA A 25 8.00 -12.65 9.96
C ALA A 25 7.29 -11.50 9.21
N LEU A 26 7.21 -11.56 7.88
CA LEU A 26 6.48 -10.57 7.09
C LEU A 26 4.97 -10.54 7.41
N ALA A 27 4.34 -11.71 7.53
CA ALA A 27 2.94 -11.80 7.88
C ALA A 27 2.66 -11.24 9.29
N ARG A 28 3.57 -11.48 10.24
CA ARG A 28 3.51 -10.87 11.59
C ARG A 28 3.64 -9.35 11.51
N ALA A 29 4.62 -8.84 10.77
CA ALA A 29 4.80 -7.40 10.57
C ALA A 29 3.54 -6.76 9.96
N SER A 30 2.92 -7.39 8.96
CA SER A 30 1.68 -6.88 8.36
C SER A 30 0.53 -6.85 9.37
N LEU A 31 0.34 -7.93 10.13
CA LEU A 31 -0.74 -8.03 11.12
C LEU A 31 -0.62 -6.98 12.22
N HIS A 32 0.58 -6.81 12.78
CA HIS A 32 0.87 -5.81 13.79
C HIS A 32 0.61 -4.40 13.24
N ARG A 33 1.09 -4.10 12.02
CA ARG A 33 0.86 -2.80 11.36
C ARG A 33 -0.63 -2.53 11.16
N ASP A 34 -1.36 -3.51 10.64
CA ASP A 34 -2.79 -3.34 10.36
C ASP A 34 -3.59 -3.12 11.66
N ARG A 35 -3.14 -3.67 12.79
CA ARG A 35 -3.67 -3.41 14.14
C ARG A 35 -3.22 -2.10 14.78
N GLY A 36 -2.32 -1.36 14.15
CA GLY A 36 -1.75 -0.12 14.71
C GLY A 36 -0.63 -0.35 15.74
N GLU A 37 -0.13 -1.58 15.86
CA GLU A 37 1.00 -1.98 16.72
C GLU A 37 2.31 -1.72 15.94
N PHE A 38 2.60 -0.46 15.64
CA PHE A 38 3.63 -0.07 14.67
C PHE A 38 5.06 -0.40 15.11
N ALA A 39 5.35 -0.34 16.41
CA ALA A 39 6.68 -0.66 16.93
C ALA A 39 6.96 -2.17 16.75
N GLU A 40 6.02 -3.02 17.12
CA GLU A 40 6.08 -4.46 16.93
C GLU A 40 6.12 -4.81 15.43
N ALA A 41 5.38 -4.07 14.60
CA ALA A 41 5.44 -4.25 13.15
C ALA A 41 6.85 -4.00 12.60
N ASP A 42 7.52 -2.94 13.04
CA ASP A 42 8.89 -2.60 12.65
C ASP A 42 9.88 -3.67 13.14
N GLU A 43 9.75 -4.14 14.39
CA GLU A 43 10.59 -5.22 14.92
C GLU A 43 10.48 -6.51 14.09
N TRP A 44 9.26 -6.92 13.73
CA TRP A 44 9.04 -8.08 12.87
C TRP A 44 9.56 -7.88 11.44
N ALA A 45 9.48 -6.66 10.90
CA ALA A 45 10.02 -6.34 9.59
C ALA A 45 11.56 -6.43 9.58
N ASP A 46 12.22 -5.92 10.62
CA ASP A 46 13.67 -6.02 10.81
C ASP A 46 14.11 -7.48 10.98
N GLN A 47 13.36 -8.27 11.76
CA GLN A 47 13.61 -9.70 11.90
C GLN A 47 13.45 -10.43 10.55
N GLY A 48 12.42 -10.09 9.77
CA GLY A 48 12.23 -10.60 8.41
C GLY A 48 13.41 -10.25 7.50
N ALA A 49 13.92 -9.02 7.55
CA ALA A 49 15.09 -8.60 6.79
C ALA A 49 16.32 -9.46 7.15
N ILE A 50 16.60 -9.64 8.44
CA ILE A 50 17.76 -10.42 8.93
C ILE A 50 17.65 -11.88 8.51
N LEU A 51 16.49 -12.51 8.74
CA LEU A 51 16.24 -13.92 8.41
C LEU A 51 16.36 -14.15 6.90
N GLY A 52 15.71 -13.30 6.10
CA GLY A 52 15.72 -13.43 4.65
C GLY A 52 17.10 -13.16 4.05
N ALA A 53 17.82 -12.14 4.52
CA ALA A 53 19.18 -11.85 4.05
C ALA A 53 20.16 -13.00 4.38
N SER A 54 20.08 -13.54 5.60
CA SER A 54 20.91 -14.68 6.03
C SER A 54 20.63 -15.94 5.20
N ALA A 55 19.40 -16.07 4.69
CA ALA A 55 18.97 -17.18 3.84
C ALA A 55 19.13 -16.91 2.33
N GLY A 56 19.69 -15.76 1.93
CA GLY A 56 19.87 -15.39 0.53
C GLY A 56 18.56 -15.12 -0.23
N ILE A 57 17.49 -14.75 0.46
CA ILE A 57 16.18 -14.42 -0.16
C ILE A 57 16.26 -13.02 -0.80
N PRO A 58 16.13 -12.89 -2.13
CA PRO A 58 16.30 -11.60 -2.81
C PRO A 58 15.31 -10.52 -2.36
N ASP A 59 14.08 -10.93 -2.03
CA ASP A 59 12.97 -10.03 -1.69
C ASP A 59 13.02 -9.51 -0.24
N ALA A 60 13.95 -9.99 0.58
CA ALA A 60 13.95 -9.73 2.03
C ALA A 60 14.07 -8.24 2.38
N LEU A 61 15.06 -7.55 1.80
CA LEU A 61 15.29 -6.13 2.03
C LEU A 61 14.21 -5.26 1.37
N PRO A 62 13.78 -5.50 0.11
CA PRO A 62 12.64 -4.79 -0.48
C PRO A 62 11.35 -4.91 0.34
N ALA A 63 11.03 -6.10 0.85
CA ALA A 63 9.83 -6.30 1.67
C ALA A 63 9.89 -5.49 2.97
N ALA A 64 11.01 -5.52 3.70
CA ALA A 64 11.17 -4.73 4.92
C ALA A 64 11.10 -3.21 4.66
N ALA A 65 11.71 -2.74 3.56
CA ALA A 65 11.62 -1.34 3.15
C ALA A 65 10.17 -0.92 2.84
N LEU A 66 9.40 -1.81 2.20
CA LEU A 66 7.97 -1.59 1.94
C LEU A 66 7.15 -1.52 3.23
N HIS A 67 7.43 -2.36 4.24
CA HIS A 67 6.79 -2.27 5.55
C HIS A 67 7.01 -0.89 6.18
N ARG A 68 8.25 -0.42 6.20
CA ARG A 68 8.60 0.90 6.75
C ARG A 68 7.91 2.04 6.01
N LEU A 69 7.83 1.94 4.68
CA LEU A 69 7.10 2.89 3.86
C LEU A 69 5.63 2.94 4.28
N LEU A 70 4.96 1.79 4.43
CA LEU A 70 3.56 1.75 4.83
C LEU A 70 3.31 2.19 6.27
N THR A 71 4.21 1.88 7.20
CA THR A 71 4.16 2.45 8.56
C THR A 71 4.17 3.97 8.49
N LEU A 72 5.06 4.58 7.70
CA LEU A 72 5.10 6.03 7.50
C LEU A 72 3.83 6.56 6.83
N PHE A 73 3.31 5.87 5.81
CA PHE A 73 2.08 6.26 5.14
C PHE A 73 0.89 6.33 6.11
N LEU A 74 0.77 5.35 7.00
CA LEU A 74 -0.33 5.24 7.95
C LEU A 74 -0.20 6.20 9.14
N THR A 75 1.02 6.53 9.56
CA THR A 75 1.28 7.30 10.80
C THR A 75 1.67 8.75 10.56
N SER A 76 2.20 9.09 9.38
CA SER A 76 2.80 10.39 9.13
C SER A 76 2.80 10.75 7.62
N SER A 77 3.98 10.87 7.01
CA SER A 77 4.19 11.32 5.65
C SER A 77 5.26 10.48 4.96
N LEU A 78 5.06 10.21 3.68
CA LEU A 78 6.02 9.58 2.79
C LEU A 78 7.05 10.54 2.21
N ALA A 79 6.92 11.85 2.41
CA ALA A 79 7.86 12.84 1.88
C ALA A 79 9.34 12.49 2.15
N PRO A 80 9.75 12.04 3.35
CA PRO A 80 11.14 11.66 3.61
C PRO A 80 11.64 10.45 2.81
N MET A 81 10.73 9.66 2.23
CA MET A 81 11.07 8.48 1.41
C MET A 81 11.35 8.83 -0.05
N ALA A 82 10.99 10.03 -0.54
CA ALA A 82 11.14 10.38 -1.96
C ALA A 82 12.56 10.13 -2.51
N PRO A 83 13.67 10.52 -1.84
CA PRO A 83 15.01 10.24 -2.35
C PRO A 83 15.33 8.75 -2.46
N ARG A 84 14.79 7.92 -1.56
CA ARG A 84 15.01 6.46 -1.56
C ARG A 84 14.23 5.79 -2.68
N ILE A 85 12.98 6.21 -2.91
CA ILE A 85 12.16 5.68 -4.01
C ILE A 85 12.74 6.11 -5.36
N LYS A 86 13.26 7.34 -5.47
CA LYS A 86 13.97 7.81 -6.68
C LYS A 86 15.21 6.96 -6.98
N ALA A 87 16.07 6.72 -5.98
CA ALA A 87 17.23 5.85 -6.12
C ALA A 87 16.87 4.39 -6.45
N PHE A 88 15.68 3.93 -6.07
CA PHE A 88 15.16 2.62 -6.51
C PHE A 88 14.76 2.65 -7.99
N LEU A 89 14.02 3.68 -8.43
CA LEU A 89 13.62 3.85 -9.82
C LEU A 89 14.80 4.05 -10.78
N ASP A 90 15.91 4.65 -10.32
CA ASP A 90 17.14 4.74 -11.12
C ASP A 90 17.70 3.37 -11.52
N ARG A 91 17.44 2.33 -10.70
CA ARG A 91 17.86 0.94 -10.96
C ARG A 91 16.77 0.09 -11.59
N SER A 92 15.51 0.45 -11.35
CA SER A 92 14.31 -0.27 -11.80
C SER A 92 13.31 0.71 -12.40
N PRO A 93 13.62 1.33 -13.56
CA PRO A 93 12.83 2.44 -14.08
C PRO A 93 11.40 2.03 -14.38
N ASP A 94 11.16 0.79 -14.81
CA ASP A 94 9.86 0.34 -15.30
C ASP A 94 8.85 -0.02 -14.19
N THR A 95 9.22 0.11 -12.91
CA THR A 95 8.34 -0.24 -11.78
C THR A 95 7.25 0.84 -11.58
N THR A 96 6.09 0.64 -12.20
CA THR A 96 4.93 1.56 -12.12
C THR A 96 4.43 1.76 -10.69
N MET A 97 4.41 0.70 -9.86
CA MET A 97 4.07 0.81 -8.45
C MET A 97 4.99 1.80 -7.71
N ALA A 98 6.31 1.71 -7.94
CA ALA A 98 7.27 2.62 -7.31
C ALA A 98 7.10 4.07 -7.80
N ARG A 99 6.71 4.27 -9.06
CA ARG A 99 6.33 5.61 -9.57
C ARG A 99 5.10 6.15 -8.85
N SER A 100 4.03 5.38 -8.69
CA SER A 100 2.85 5.83 -7.93
C SER A 100 3.19 6.19 -6.46
N LEU A 101 4.02 5.38 -5.80
CA LEU A 101 4.50 5.67 -4.44
C LEU A 101 5.35 6.94 -4.38
N LEU A 102 6.23 7.16 -5.37
CA LEU A 102 7.03 8.38 -5.48
C LEU A 102 6.13 9.60 -5.71
N ALA A 103 5.08 9.49 -6.52
CA ALA A 103 4.13 10.58 -6.73
C ALA A 103 3.43 11.00 -5.42
N VAL A 104 3.02 10.04 -4.58
CA VAL A 104 2.49 10.35 -3.23
C VAL A 104 3.54 11.06 -2.38
N ALA A 105 4.77 10.54 -2.34
CA ALA A 105 5.85 11.10 -1.54
C ALA A 105 6.19 12.54 -1.96
N LEU A 106 6.30 12.80 -3.27
CA LEU A 106 6.58 14.12 -3.82
C LEU A 106 5.43 15.10 -3.59
N ALA A 107 4.17 14.66 -3.76
CA ALA A 107 3.01 15.50 -3.48
C ALA A 107 2.97 15.92 -2.00
N GLN A 108 3.29 15.00 -1.07
CA GLN A 108 3.40 15.31 0.35
C GLN A 108 4.63 16.15 0.71
N ALA A 109 5.67 16.12 -0.11
CA ALA A 109 6.87 16.96 0.03
C ALA A 109 6.66 18.40 -0.47
N GLY A 110 5.52 18.69 -1.12
CA GLY A 110 5.27 19.99 -1.72
C GLY A 110 5.91 20.17 -3.11
N GLU A 111 6.16 19.07 -3.82
CA GLU A 111 6.76 19.05 -5.16
C GLU A 111 5.73 18.62 -6.24
N PRO A 112 4.66 19.39 -6.49
CA PRO A 112 3.51 18.95 -7.28
C PRO A 112 3.80 18.74 -8.77
N ASP A 113 4.76 19.47 -9.34
CA ASP A 113 5.13 19.37 -10.76
C ASP A 113 5.87 18.06 -11.04
N GLU A 114 6.85 17.72 -10.18
CA GLU A 114 7.58 16.44 -10.27
C GLU A 114 6.63 15.28 -9.95
N ALA A 115 5.78 15.41 -8.93
CA ALA A 115 4.77 14.41 -8.59
C ALA A 115 3.82 14.12 -9.77
N SER A 116 3.34 15.17 -10.46
CA SER A 116 2.47 15.03 -11.63
C SER A 116 3.18 14.31 -12.78
N THR A 117 4.42 14.68 -13.07
CA THR A 117 5.23 14.04 -14.12
C THR A 117 5.43 12.54 -13.85
N VAL A 118 5.78 12.20 -12.60
CA VAL A 118 5.98 10.80 -12.19
C VAL A 118 4.67 10.02 -12.23
N LEU A 119 3.56 10.62 -11.80
CA LEU A 119 2.23 10.01 -11.83
C LEU A 119 1.80 9.69 -13.26
N GLU A 120 2.00 10.61 -14.20
CA GLU A 120 1.70 10.37 -15.62
C GLU A 120 2.51 9.20 -16.18
N GLY A 121 3.79 9.11 -15.81
CA GLY A 121 4.64 7.95 -16.13
C GLY A 121 4.19 6.64 -15.48
N ALA A 122 3.61 6.68 -14.28
CA ALA A 122 3.03 5.50 -13.62
C ALA A 122 1.79 4.99 -14.36
N LEU A 123 0.99 5.92 -14.90
CA LEU A 123 -0.26 5.64 -15.60
C LEU A 123 -0.08 5.42 -17.12
N SER A 124 1.12 5.59 -17.67
CA SER A 124 1.38 5.46 -19.11
C SER A 124 1.69 4.03 -19.58
N SER A 125 1.25 2.99 -18.85
CA SER A 125 1.55 1.59 -19.24
C SER A 125 1.15 1.27 -20.68
N PRO A 126 2.02 0.62 -21.48
CA PRO A 126 1.71 0.26 -22.85
C PRO A 126 0.46 -0.64 -22.92
N ARG A 127 -0.49 -0.30 -23.79
CA ARG A 127 -1.66 -1.14 -24.06
C ARG A 127 -1.20 -2.53 -24.52
N GLY A 128 -1.73 -3.58 -23.90
CA GLY A 128 -1.47 -4.98 -24.30
C GLY A 128 -0.37 -5.71 -23.54
N VAL A 129 0.26 -5.06 -22.55
CA VAL A 129 1.10 -5.76 -21.56
C VAL A 129 0.18 -6.38 -20.51
N PRO A 130 0.35 -7.67 -20.13
CA PRO A 130 -0.39 -8.26 -19.02
C PRO A 130 -0.29 -7.37 -17.79
N ALA A 131 -1.41 -7.16 -17.10
CA ALA A 131 -1.42 -6.41 -15.85
C ALA A 131 -0.36 -7.01 -14.91
N ALA A 132 0.58 -6.18 -14.47
CA ALA A 132 1.55 -6.60 -13.47
C ALA A 132 0.81 -6.96 -12.18
N ASP A 133 1.35 -7.92 -11.42
CA ASP A 133 0.74 -8.40 -10.16
C ASP A 133 0.52 -7.26 -9.14
N ASP A 134 1.22 -6.14 -9.30
CA ASP A 134 1.14 -4.94 -8.47
C ASP A 134 0.16 -3.87 -8.99
N LEU A 135 -0.59 -4.14 -10.07
CA LEU A 135 -1.53 -3.18 -10.65
C LEU A 135 -2.55 -2.64 -9.64
N PRO A 136 -3.24 -3.45 -8.81
CA PRO A 136 -4.25 -2.92 -7.87
C PRO A 136 -3.64 -1.89 -6.91
N VAL A 137 -2.43 -2.15 -6.44
CA VAL A 137 -1.71 -1.25 -5.54
C VAL A 137 -1.19 -0.02 -6.26
N THR A 138 -0.69 -0.18 -7.50
CA THR A 138 -0.30 0.95 -8.37
C THR A 138 -1.45 1.93 -8.52
N LEU A 139 -2.68 1.42 -8.75
CA LEU A 139 -3.88 2.22 -8.88
C LEU A 139 -4.31 2.88 -7.56
N GLY A 140 -4.22 2.16 -6.43
CA GLY A 140 -4.49 2.73 -5.11
C GLY A 140 -3.57 3.89 -4.75
N ALA A 141 -2.27 3.70 -4.91
CA ALA A 141 -1.29 4.76 -4.67
C ALA A 141 -1.45 5.93 -5.66
N ALA A 142 -1.78 5.64 -6.93
CA ALA A 142 -2.09 6.68 -7.91
C ALA A 142 -3.35 7.48 -7.53
N ALA A 143 -4.38 6.85 -6.96
CA ALA A 143 -5.57 7.53 -6.47
C ALA A 143 -5.24 8.48 -5.30
N ASP A 144 -4.45 8.04 -4.32
CA ASP A 144 -3.97 8.94 -3.25
C ASP A 144 -3.16 10.11 -3.84
N ALA A 145 -2.28 9.88 -4.82
CA ALA A 145 -1.52 10.94 -5.48
C ALA A 145 -2.43 11.93 -6.24
N VAL A 146 -3.41 11.44 -6.99
CA VAL A 146 -4.41 12.27 -7.70
C VAL A 146 -5.17 13.17 -6.73
N VAL A 147 -5.57 12.64 -5.58
CA VAL A 147 -6.29 13.37 -4.54
C VAL A 147 -5.41 14.43 -3.88
N LEU A 148 -4.14 14.11 -3.62
CA LEU A 148 -3.17 15.07 -3.08
C LEU A 148 -2.86 16.21 -4.06
N LEU A 149 -2.81 15.90 -5.37
CA LEU A 149 -2.51 16.86 -6.43
C LEU A 149 -3.74 17.61 -6.97
N GLY A 150 -4.95 17.20 -6.59
CA GLY A 150 -6.19 17.78 -7.10
C GLY A 150 -6.44 17.53 -8.59
N ARG A 151 -5.94 16.41 -9.14
CA ARG A 151 -5.99 16.09 -10.59
C ARG A 151 -7.35 15.52 -11.00
N THR A 152 -8.35 16.40 -11.13
CA THR A 152 -9.73 16.03 -11.51
C THR A 152 -9.82 15.39 -12.89
N ASP A 153 -8.90 15.71 -13.80
CA ASP A 153 -8.79 15.15 -15.15
C ASP A 153 -8.53 13.63 -15.16
N LEU A 154 -7.93 13.09 -14.09
CA LEU A 154 -7.60 11.66 -13.98
C LEU A 154 -8.67 10.84 -13.25
N VAL A 155 -9.66 11.48 -12.62
CA VAL A 155 -10.63 10.79 -11.76
C VAL A 155 -11.45 9.75 -12.53
N GLY A 156 -12.01 10.12 -13.69
CA GLY A 156 -12.85 9.20 -14.46
C GLY A 156 -12.11 7.93 -14.86
N ARG A 157 -10.83 8.07 -15.24
CA ARG A 157 -9.96 6.94 -15.61
C ARG A 157 -9.67 6.05 -14.39
N LEU A 158 -9.16 6.62 -13.30
CA LEU A 158 -8.79 5.84 -12.12
C LEU A 158 -9.99 5.17 -11.46
N THR A 159 -11.15 5.83 -11.43
CA THR A 159 -12.39 5.21 -10.94
C THR A 159 -12.74 3.98 -11.79
N ALA A 160 -12.68 4.08 -13.11
CA ALA A 160 -12.97 2.95 -13.99
C ALA A 160 -11.97 1.79 -13.82
N GLU A 161 -10.68 2.10 -13.63
CA GLU A 161 -9.62 1.10 -13.43
C GLU A 161 -9.66 0.47 -12.02
N LEU A 162 -10.10 1.20 -10.98
CA LEU A 162 -10.23 0.69 -9.62
C LEU A 162 -11.53 -0.08 -9.36
N LEU A 163 -12.59 0.22 -10.11
CA LEU A 163 -13.91 -0.39 -9.89
C LEU A 163 -13.92 -1.93 -9.89
N PRO A 164 -13.14 -2.64 -10.74
CA PRO A 164 -13.02 -4.10 -10.68
C PRO A 164 -12.51 -4.64 -9.33
N TYR A 165 -11.81 -3.81 -8.56
CA TYR A 165 -11.28 -4.15 -7.24
C TYR A 165 -12.20 -3.72 -6.09
N ALA A 166 -13.40 -3.20 -6.38
CA ALA A 166 -14.36 -2.83 -5.34
C ALA A 166 -14.65 -4.03 -4.41
N GLY A 167 -14.63 -3.78 -3.11
CA GLY A 167 -14.76 -4.79 -2.06
C GLY A 167 -13.50 -5.63 -1.83
N GLN A 168 -12.35 -5.28 -2.41
CA GLN A 168 -11.08 -5.99 -2.23
C GLN A 168 -10.04 -5.15 -1.49
N TRP A 169 -9.05 -5.83 -0.92
CA TRP A 169 -7.85 -5.22 -0.36
C TRP A 169 -6.78 -5.06 -1.45
N LEU A 170 -6.13 -3.90 -1.47
CA LEU A 170 -4.99 -3.65 -2.35
C LEU A 170 -3.74 -4.21 -1.68
N VAL A 171 -3.29 -5.39 -2.09
CA VAL A 171 -2.24 -6.15 -1.42
C VAL A 171 -0.93 -6.11 -2.20
N PHE A 172 0.18 -5.85 -1.50
CA PHE A 172 1.53 -5.95 -2.06
C PHE A 172 2.03 -7.39 -2.03
N GLY A 173 2.36 -7.92 -3.21
CA GLY A 173 2.95 -9.24 -3.38
C GLY A 173 2.13 -10.33 -2.70
N GLN A 174 2.81 -11.31 -2.12
CA GLN A 174 2.18 -12.41 -1.38
C GLN A 174 1.77 -11.93 0.03
N GLY A 175 0.88 -10.94 0.17
CA GLY A 175 0.41 -10.52 1.49
C GLY A 175 1.44 -9.87 2.40
N ALA A 176 2.56 -9.39 1.86
CA ALA A 176 3.61 -8.74 2.66
C ALA A 176 3.07 -7.45 3.29
N ALA A 177 2.22 -6.72 2.57
CA ALA A 177 1.59 -5.53 3.09
C ALA A 177 0.32 -5.16 2.34
N THR A 178 -0.44 -4.18 2.83
CA THR A 178 -1.65 -3.69 2.17
C THR A 178 -1.61 -2.17 2.00
N TRP A 179 -2.17 -1.67 0.89
CA TRP A 179 -2.54 -0.27 0.64
C TRP A 179 -4.03 -0.03 0.97
N GLY A 180 -4.58 -0.82 1.87
CA GLY A 180 -5.94 -0.66 2.36
C GLY A 180 -7.04 -1.13 1.40
N PRO A 181 -8.30 -0.87 1.77
CA PRO A 181 -9.48 -1.15 0.94
C PRO A 181 -9.49 -0.36 -0.37
N ALA A 182 -9.81 -1.00 -1.49
CA ALA A 182 -10.04 -0.31 -2.76
C ALA A 182 -11.20 0.70 -2.66
N ASP A 183 -12.24 0.35 -1.88
CA ASP A 183 -13.42 1.19 -1.63
C ASP A 183 -13.04 2.54 -0.99
N ARG A 184 -11.97 2.61 -0.18
CA ARG A 184 -11.45 3.89 0.33
C ARG A 184 -10.99 4.79 -0.82
N CYS A 185 -10.20 4.24 -1.75
CA CYS A 185 -9.66 4.99 -2.88
C CYS A 185 -10.77 5.48 -3.82
N LEU A 186 -11.76 4.64 -4.10
CA LEU A 186 -12.96 5.02 -4.87
C LEU A 186 -13.71 6.18 -4.20
N GLY A 187 -13.80 6.18 -2.87
CA GLY A 187 -14.44 7.27 -2.13
C GLY A 187 -13.67 8.58 -2.22
N LEU A 188 -12.34 8.55 -2.12
CA LEU A 188 -11.52 9.76 -2.28
C LEU A 188 -11.59 10.34 -3.70
N LEU A 189 -11.66 9.48 -4.72
CA LEU A 189 -11.87 9.90 -6.10
C LEU A 189 -13.26 10.54 -6.30
N ALA A 190 -14.31 9.94 -5.74
CA ALA A 190 -15.66 10.53 -5.76
C ALA A 190 -15.70 11.90 -5.06
N TRP A 191 -14.99 12.03 -3.93
CA TRP A 191 -14.87 13.30 -3.22
C TRP A 191 -14.18 14.37 -4.07
N LEU A 192 -13.06 14.03 -4.71
CA LEU A 192 -12.34 14.95 -5.60
C LEU A 192 -13.21 15.39 -6.80
N SER A 193 -14.10 14.53 -7.29
CA SER A 193 -15.10 14.87 -8.33
C SER A 193 -16.27 15.73 -7.82
N GLY A 194 -16.36 16.00 -6.52
CA GLY A 194 -17.45 16.75 -5.90
C GLY A 194 -18.69 15.92 -5.55
N ASP A 195 -18.69 14.61 -5.77
CA ASP A 195 -19.80 13.72 -5.41
C ASP A 195 -19.67 13.25 -3.95
N THR A 196 -19.99 14.16 -3.03
CA THR A 196 -19.86 13.94 -1.58
C THR A 196 -20.70 12.76 -1.07
N PRO A 197 -21.98 12.57 -1.47
CA PRO A 197 -22.75 11.41 -1.05
C PRO A 197 -22.14 10.07 -1.50
N GLU A 198 -21.66 10.00 -2.73
CA GLU A 198 -20.98 8.83 -3.28
C GLU A 198 -19.66 8.55 -2.54
N ALA A 199 -18.88 9.60 -2.27
CA ALA A 199 -17.64 9.54 -1.53
C ALA A 199 -17.84 8.91 -0.13
N ILE A 200 -18.79 9.43 0.64
CA ILE A 200 -19.12 8.92 1.96
C ILE A 200 -19.53 7.45 1.89
N ARG A 201 -20.34 7.06 0.89
CA ARG A 201 -20.77 5.68 0.72
C ARG A 201 -19.58 4.74 0.52
N TRP A 202 -18.67 5.08 -0.38
CA TRP A 202 -17.47 4.29 -0.65
C TRP A 202 -16.53 4.21 0.55
N VAL A 203 -16.19 5.34 1.18
CA VAL A 203 -15.30 5.33 2.34
C VAL A 203 -15.91 4.54 3.50
N ARG A 204 -17.24 4.61 3.73
CA ARG A 204 -17.92 3.77 4.72
C ARG A 204 -17.84 2.27 4.43
N ARG A 205 -17.91 1.87 3.16
CA ARG A 205 -17.68 0.45 2.76
C ARG A 205 -16.26 0.01 3.05
N GLY A 206 -15.27 0.83 2.68
CA GLY A 206 -13.86 0.57 3.00
C GLY A 206 -13.62 0.49 4.51
N ARG A 207 -14.22 1.40 5.29
CA ARG A 207 -14.19 1.37 6.75
C ARG A 207 -14.78 0.08 7.32
N ALA A 208 -15.95 -0.35 6.84
CA ALA A 208 -16.58 -1.60 7.28
C ALA A 208 -15.72 -2.82 6.96
N GLN A 209 -15.04 -2.82 5.81
CA GLN A 209 -14.08 -3.87 5.45
C GLN A 209 -12.89 -3.87 6.42
N ALA A 210 -12.30 -2.71 6.71
CA ALA A 210 -11.20 -2.57 7.67
C ALA A 210 -11.60 -3.04 9.07
N ASP A 211 -12.80 -2.67 9.53
CA ASP A 211 -13.35 -3.07 10.82
C ASP A 211 -13.52 -4.60 10.91
N SER A 212 -14.09 -5.23 9.87
CA SER A 212 -14.25 -6.69 9.80
C SER A 212 -12.92 -7.46 9.81
N ALA A 213 -11.85 -6.85 9.29
CA ALA A 213 -10.51 -7.41 9.27
C ALA A 213 -9.73 -7.13 10.56
N VAL A 214 -10.30 -6.37 11.50
CA VAL A 214 -9.62 -5.85 12.70
C VAL A 214 -8.36 -5.04 12.33
N ALA A 215 -8.43 -4.34 11.20
CA ALA A 215 -7.37 -3.52 10.64
C ALA A 215 -7.51 -2.07 11.15
N LEU A 216 -7.26 -1.87 12.45
CA LEU A 216 -7.46 -0.60 13.16
C LEU A 216 -6.76 0.59 12.52
N ALA A 217 -5.56 0.42 11.95
CA ALA A 217 -4.86 1.49 11.24
C ALA A 217 -5.66 1.99 10.02
N TRP A 218 -6.33 1.08 9.31
CA TRP A 218 -7.17 1.41 8.16
C TRP A 218 -8.56 1.93 8.57
N VAL A 219 -9.09 1.49 9.71
CA VAL A 219 -10.30 2.11 10.30
C VAL A 219 -10.02 3.58 10.59
N ALA A 220 -8.92 3.87 11.30
CA ALA A 220 -8.52 5.25 11.62
C ALA A 220 -8.31 6.11 10.37
N ARG A 221 -7.69 5.55 9.32
CA ARG A 221 -7.50 6.26 8.05
C ARG A 221 -8.82 6.58 7.36
N CYS A 222 -9.74 5.62 7.27
CA CYS A 222 -11.08 5.85 6.72
C CYS A 222 -11.88 6.87 7.55
N ASP A 223 -11.73 6.87 8.88
CA ASP A 223 -12.37 7.85 9.75
C ASP A 223 -11.81 9.27 9.52
N ALA A 224 -10.50 9.40 9.32
CA ALA A 224 -9.88 10.67 8.94
C ALA A 224 -10.36 11.15 7.55
N ASP A 225 -10.49 10.24 6.58
CA ASP A 225 -11.01 10.58 5.26
C ASP A 225 -12.48 11.01 5.32
N LEU A 226 -13.32 10.34 6.12
CA LEU A 226 -14.72 10.75 6.34
C LEU A 226 -14.82 12.15 6.95
N ALA A 227 -14.03 12.44 7.97
CA ALA A 227 -13.99 13.77 8.61
C ALA A 227 -13.44 14.87 7.68
N ARG A 228 -12.67 14.51 6.66
CA ARG A 228 -12.22 15.44 5.62
C ARG A 228 -13.31 15.71 4.58
N ILE A 229 -14.17 14.73 4.31
CA ILE A 229 -15.24 14.81 3.31
C ILE A 229 -16.44 15.61 3.84
N GLY A 230 -16.74 15.53 5.16
CA GLY A 230 -17.84 16.23 5.82
C GLY A 230 -17.88 15.97 7.32
#